data_AF-A0A973UW01-F1
#
_entry.id   AF-A0A973UW01-F1
#
_cell.length_a   1.000
_cell.length_b   1.000
_cell.length_c   1.000
_cell.angle_alpha   90.00
_cell.angle_beta   90.00
_cell.angle_gamma   90.00
#
_symmetry.space_group_name_H-M   'P 1'
#
loop_
_entity.id
_entity.type
_entity.pdbx_description
1 polymer ?
#
loop_
_entity_poly.entity_id
_entity_poly.type
_entity_poly.pdbx_seq_one_letter_code
_entity_poly.pdbx_strand_id
1 'polypeptide(L)'
;MRRLLAILCALVTAGGAVAVHASPAAAACTSIPSTADPAILVIVHRVARTQLVTDKVLLAGFEAGWVESHMNNLPCGDKSSLGVFQQRWDYGWGTPEQIMDPVYAATQFFTRAIVCDRDHSWYSAGQVAQCVQGSGFPDRYDQAEATARHLLAQAKRAVETAAGSPTDFTGDGRADIVTFTQGALADAYVATSTGAGFAGTSVKWNDYLSLGGETALTGDFDGDGKADAVTFTHGNDADAWVALSTGTAFAGSTKWHDFFAPRHELAAVGDVNGDGKDDIVSFTHDGLGDVWVALSTGDSFAASQKWHDWFALAGEYPAVADVNGDGKDDVITFTQGPDTAADVYVALSTGTSFAASAKWHDLFAVGSELPRVGDVTGDGKADIVAFSCDAHADTYVAVSTGTSFAGTGLKWNDYFCLGGEFPYLADVNGDGKDDAVVFAKGTTNDVYVALSNGAGFIGSTKWHDFFGLTGETTL
;
A
#
# COMPACT_ATOMS: atom_id res chain seq x y z
N MET A 1 36.24 64.80 22.93
CA MET A 1 37.65 64.50 23.27
C MET A 1 37.83 62.98 23.16
N ARG A 2 38.41 62.45 22.07
CA ARG A 2 39.75 61.78 21.99
C ARG A 2 39.93 60.67 23.06
N ARG A 3 40.22 59.39 22.78
CA ARG A 3 41.22 58.83 21.82
C ARG A 3 40.95 57.36 21.42
N LEU A 4 41.42 57.02 20.21
CA LEU A 4 41.76 55.69 19.67
C LEU A 4 42.91 54.99 20.44
N LEU A 5 42.92 53.65 20.45
CA LEU A 5 44.10 52.77 20.28
C LEU A 5 43.60 51.33 19.96
N ALA A 6 43.61 50.91 18.70
CA ALA A 6 44.60 50.05 18.04
C ALA A 6 44.67 48.60 18.56
N ILE A 7 44.15 47.65 17.77
CA ILE A 7 44.59 46.24 17.80
C ILE A 7 44.98 45.86 16.38
N LEU A 8 46.26 45.53 16.23
CA LEU A 8 46.95 45.16 15.01
C LEU A 8 46.96 43.62 14.90
N CYS A 9 46.50 43.15 13.74
CA CYS A 9 46.95 42.00 12.95
C CYS A 9 47.83 40.93 13.63
N ALA A 10 47.32 39.70 13.70
CA ALA A 10 48.10 38.49 13.52
C ALA A 10 47.28 37.50 12.67
N LEU A 11 47.50 37.53 11.35
CA LEU A 11 47.13 36.44 10.45
C LEU A 11 47.99 35.23 10.80
N VAL A 12 47.38 34.18 11.35
CA VAL A 12 47.95 32.83 11.30
C VAL A 12 47.17 32.06 10.25
N THR A 13 47.82 31.83 9.12
CA THR A 13 47.36 30.91 8.08
C THR A 13 47.44 29.48 8.61
N ALA A 14 46.35 28.97 9.17
CA ALA A 14 46.15 27.53 9.29
C ALA A 14 45.49 27.06 7.99
N GLY A 15 46.31 26.65 7.03
CA GLY A 15 45.87 25.86 5.89
C GLY A 15 45.38 24.51 6.41
N GLY A 16 44.11 24.44 6.80
CA GLY A 16 43.42 23.18 7.00
C GLY A 16 43.23 22.54 5.64
N ALA A 17 43.93 21.43 5.39
CA ALA A 17 43.64 20.57 4.27
C ALA A 17 42.16 20.18 4.35
N VAL A 18 41.37 20.61 3.37
CA VAL A 18 40.07 20.00 3.12
C VAL A 18 40.38 18.53 2.87
N ALA A 19 39.92 17.66 3.76
CA ALA A 19 39.90 16.24 3.48
C ALA A 19 39.00 16.07 2.25
N VAL A 20 39.63 15.90 1.10
CA VAL A 20 38.95 15.38 -0.09
C VAL A 20 38.48 14.00 0.34
N HIS A 21 37.17 13.86 0.61
CA HIS A 21 36.57 12.54 0.70
C HIS A 21 36.96 11.83 -0.59
N ALA A 22 37.81 10.81 -0.48
CA ALA A 22 38.11 9.94 -1.59
C ALA A 22 36.76 9.39 -2.06
N SER A 23 36.35 9.74 -3.27
CA SER A 23 35.14 9.21 -3.87
C SER A 23 35.18 7.69 -3.80
N PRO A 24 34.20 7.02 -3.17
CA PRO A 24 34.10 5.59 -3.31
C PRO A 24 33.85 5.31 -4.80
N ALA A 25 34.79 4.65 -5.46
CA ALA A 25 34.50 4.05 -6.76
C ALA A 25 33.39 3.03 -6.51
N ALA A 26 32.27 3.12 -7.22
CA ALA A 26 31.29 2.05 -7.16
C ALA A 26 31.97 0.80 -7.68
N ALA A 27 31.96 -0.28 -6.89
CA ALA A 27 32.47 -1.56 -7.38
C ALA A 27 31.57 -2.00 -8.56
N ALA A 28 32.14 -2.67 -9.56
CA ALA A 28 31.31 -3.32 -10.56
C ALA A 28 30.48 -4.42 -9.89
N CYS A 29 29.19 -4.50 -10.19
CA CYS A 29 28.36 -5.58 -9.67
C CYS A 29 28.87 -6.93 -10.18
N THR A 30 29.15 -7.86 -9.27
CA THR A 30 29.50 -9.24 -9.64
C THR A 30 28.32 -9.97 -10.28
N SER A 31 27.10 -9.60 -9.89
CA SER A 31 25.83 -10.09 -10.41
C SER A 31 24.72 -9.12 -10.02
N ILE A 32 23.75 -8.93 -10.91
CA ILE A 32 22.47 -8.27 -10.59
C ILE A 32 21.46 -9.37 -10.24
N PRO A 33 20.69 -9.25 -9.14
CA PRO A 33 19.64 -10.22 -8.81
C PRO A 33 18.69 -10.43 -9.99
N SER A 34 18.24 -11.67 -10.23
CA SER A 34 17.34 -11.98 -11.34
C SER A 34 15.88 -11.58 -11.09
N THR A 35 15.54 -11.24 -9.85
CA THR A 35 14.20 -10.86 -9.39
C THR A 35 14.22 -9.46 -8.81
N ALA A 36 13.06 -8.80 -8.83
CA ALA A 36 12.86 -7.52 -8.17
C ALA A 36 12.79 -7.64 -6.64
N ASP A 37 13.16 -6.57 -5.96
CA ASP A 37 12.96 -6.40 -4.52
C ASP A 37 11.57 -5.78 -4.28
N PRO A 38 10.62 -6.51 -3.65
CA PRO A 38 9.26 -6.01 -3.39
C PRO A 38 9.22 -4.68 -2.63
N ALA A 39 10.13 -4.47 -1.67
CA ALA A 39 10.19 -3.24 -0.90
C ALA A 39 10.53 -2.03 -1.79
N ILE A 40 11.41 -2.22 -2.78
CA ILE A 40 11.77 -1.19 -3.74
C ILE A 40 10.61 -0.88 -4.70
N LEU A 41 9.81 -1.89 -5.07
CA LEU A 41 8.61 -1.66 -5.87
C LEU A 41 7.63 -0.72 -5.14
N VAL A 42 7.38 -0.96 -3.85
CA VAL A 42 6.49 -0.14 -3.00
C VAL A 42 7.03 1.29 -2.89
N ILE A 43 8.32 1.46 -2.61
CA ILE A 43 8.93 2.79 -2.46
C ILE A 43 8.82 3.59 -3.75
N VAL A 44 9.19 3.01 -4.91
CA VAL A 44 9.11 3.69 -6.20
C VAL A 44 7.67 4.07 -6.53
N HIS A 45 6.71 3.17 -6.26
CA HIS A 45 5.28 3.46 -6.45
C HIS A 45 4.80 4.62 -5.57
N ARG A 46 5.10 4.59 -4.26
CA ARG A 46 4.70 5.67 -3.32
C ARG A 46 5.28 7.02 -3.72
N VAL A 47 6.57 7.10 -4.08
CA VAL A 47 7.19 8.36 -4.53
C VAL A 47 6.54 8.90 -5.79
N ALA A 48 6.22 8.03 -6.76
CA ALA A 48 5.52 8.43 -7.98
C ALA A 48 4.15 9.06 -7.67
N ARG A 49 3.42 8.48 -6.71
CA ARG A 49 2.14 8.99 -6.22
C ARG A 49 2.28 10.34 -5.54
N THR A 50 3.29 10.51 -4.68
CA THR A 50 3.59 11.80 -4.04
C THR A 50 3.90 12.91 -5.04
N GLN A 51 4.53 12.59 -6.16
CA GLN A 51 4.82 13.56 -7.21
C GLN A 51 3.67 13.73 -8.23
N LEU A 52 2.53 13.07 -8.03
CA LEU A 52 1.35 13.13 -8.90
C LEU A 52 1.71 12.82 -10.37
N VAL A 53 2.59 11.85 -10.60
CA VAL A 53 3.01 11.51 -11.96
C VAL A 53 1.89 10.83 -12.74
N THR A 54 1.92 10.95 -14.06
CA THR A 54 0.98 10.23 -14.94
C THR A 54 1.29 8.72 -14.97
N ASP A 55 0.31 7.88 -15.31
CA ASP A 55 0.53 6.43 -15.49
C ASP A 55 1.68 6.12 -16.47
N LYS A 56 1.86 6.96 -17.49
CA LYS A 56 2.96 6.83 -18.46
C LYS A 56 4.32 7.10 -17.82
N VAL A 57 4.42 8.14 -17.00
CA VAL A 57 5.65 8.47 -16.26
C VAL A 57 5.94 7.45 -15.17
N LEU A 58 4.91 6.95 -14.49
CA LEU A 58 5.03 5.84 -13.53
C LEU A 58 5.60 4.59 -14.20
N LEU A 59 5.04 4.19 -15.35
CA LEU A 59 5.53 3.05 -16.13
C LEU A 59 6.99 3.26 -16.56
N ALA A 60 7.37 4.46 -16.98
CA ALA A 60 8.76 4.79 -17.35
C ALA A 60 9.73 4.58 -16.17
N GLY A 61 9.30 4.86 -14.93
CA GLY A 61 10.07 4.56 -13.74
C GLY A 61 10.28 3.05 -13.53
N PHE A 62 9.25 2.25 -13.72
CA PHE A 62 9.36 0.79 -13.59
C PHE A 62 10.19 0.15 -14.72
N GLU A 63 10.08 0.66 -15.95
CA GLU A 63 10.95 0.22 -17.06
C GLU A 63 12.41 0.58 -16.81
N ALA A 64 12.68 1.81 -16.36
CA ALA A 64 14.03 2.25 -16.02
C ALA A 64 14.60 1.40 -14.88
N GLY A 65 13.91 1.30 -13.75
CA GLY A 65 14.41 0.52 -12.61
C GLY A 65 14.62 -0.96 -12.94
N TRP A 66 13.76 -1.56 -13.78
CA TRP A 66 13.98 -2.91 -14.28
C TRP A 66 15.24 -3.01 -15.13
N VAL A 67 15.41 -2.15 -16.13
CA VAL A 67 16.57 -2.20 -17.04
C VAL A 67 17.89 -1.91 -16.32
N GLU A 68 17.88 -1.01 -15.35
CA GLU A 68 19.08 -0.56 -14.64
C GLU A 68 19.52 -1.53 -13.54
N SER A 69 18.60 -2.09 -12.77
CA SER A 69 18.94 -2.90 -11.59
C SER A 69 18.01 -4.08 -11.32
N HIS A 70 17.12 -4.40 -12.25
CA HIS A 70 15.99 -5.30 -12.02
C HIS A 70 15.14 -4.87 -10.82
N MET A 71 14.97 -3.56 -10.57
CA MET A 71 14.29 -2.98 -9.39
C MET A 71 14.93 -3.38 -8.04
N ASN A 72 16.27 -3.42 -7.98
CA ASN A 72 17.03 -3.61 -6.74
C ASN A 72 17.84 -2.36 -6.39
N ASN A 73 18.02 -2.05 -5.11
CA ASN A 73 18.84 -0.92 -4.68
C ASN A 73 20.32 -1.33 -4.53
N LEU A 74 21.10 -1.17 -5.60
CA LEU A 74 22.44 -1.76 -5.68
C LEU A 74 23.56 -0.82 -5.18
N PRO A 75 24.45 -1.26 -4.28
CA PRO A 75 25.64 -0.49 -3.87
C PRO A 75 26.80 -0.59 -4.88
N CYS A 76 26.50 -0.99 -6.11
CA CYS A 76 27.46 -1.29 -7.18
C CYS A 76 26.88 -0.87 -8.54
N GLY A 77 27.73 -0.74 -9.56
CA GLY A 77 27.33 -0.33 -10.91
C GLY A 77 28.51 -0.09 -11.86
N ASP A 78 28.22 0.38 -13.08
CA ASP A 78 29.28 0.89 -13.98
C ASP A 78 29.79 2.24 -13.46
N LYS A 79 31.11 2.39 -13.32
CA LYS A 79 31.80 3.61 -12.86
C LYS A 79 31.35 4.10 -11.47
N SER A 80 30.38 5.00 -11.44
CA SER A 80 29.87 5.75 -10.28
C SER A 80 28.37 5.56 -10.11
N SER A 81 27.78 4.65 -10.89
CA SER A 81 26.37 4.30 -10.81
C SER A 81 26.06 3.54 -9.53
N LEU A 82 25.00 3.95 -8.85
CA LEU A 82 24.47 3.33 -7.63
C LEU A 82 22.94 3.38 -7.62
N GLY A 83 22.35 2.53 -6.78
CA GLY A 83 20.95 2.51 -6.46
C GLY A 83 20.04 1.93 -7.53
N VAL A 84 18.73 2.05 -7.31
CA VAL A 84 17.67 1.45 -8.14
C VAL A 84 17.66 1.94 -9.59
N PHE A 85 18.06 3.19 -9.83
CA PHE A 85 18.12 3.76 -11.18
C PHE A 85 19.53 3.85 -11.74
N GLN A 86 20.53 3.22 -11.09
CA GLN A 86 21.96 3.27 -11.47
C GLN A 86 22.45 4.71 -11.74
N GLN A 87 22.01 5.64 -10.89
CA GLN A 87 22.31 7.06 -10.99
C GLN A 87 23.77 7.34 -10.66
N ARG A 88 24.36 8.34 -11.31
CA ARG A 88 25.80 8.64 -11.19
C ARG A 88 26.05 9.88 -10.33
N TRP A 89 26.72 9.70 -9.18
CA TRP A 89 26.99 10.80 -8.26
C TRP A 89 27.94 11.88 -8.84
N ASP A 90 28.78 11.52 -9.82
CA ASP A 90 29.65 12.44 -10.57
C ASP A 90 28.96 13.13 -11.76
N TYR A 91 27.67 12.88 -11.98
CA TYR A 91 26.86 13.45 -13.08
C TYR A 91 25.64 14.27 -12.57
N GLY A 92 25.70 14.76 -11.33
CA GLY A 92 24.70 15.68 -10.80
C GLY A 92 23.40 15.02 -10.35
N TRP A 93 23.42 13.71 -10.07
CA TRP A 93 22.28 13.00 -9.52
C TRP A 93 22.14 13.09 -8.00
N GLY A 94 23.22 13.42 -7.28
CA GLY A 94 23.26 13.48 -5.81
C GLY A 94 24.59 12.94 -5.26
N THR A 95 24.79 12.96 -3.94
CA THR A 95 25.92 12.25 -3.31
C THR A 95 25.68 10.73 -3.32
N PRO A 96 26.72 9.89 -3.14
CA PRO A 96 26.56 8.44 -3.05
C PRO A 96 25.50 8.00 -2.02
N GLU A 97 25.45 8.66 -0.87
CA GLU A 97 24.47 8.37 0.19
C GLU A 97 23.04 8.71 -0.26
N GLN A 98 22.88 9.83 -0.97
CA GLN A 98 21.56 10.25 -1.46
C GLN A 98 21.04 9.32 -2.54
N ILE A 99 21.85 8.95 -3.53
CA ILE A 99 21.39 8.07 -4.63
C ILE A 99 21.24 6.60 -4.20
N MET A 100 21.77 6.22 -3.04
CA MET A 100 21.50 4.95 -2.38
C MET A 100 20.20 4.98 -1.54
N ASP A 101 19.62 6.14 -1.28
CA ASP A 101 18.28 6.24 -0.72
C ASP A 101 17.26 6.12 -1.86
N PRO A 102 16.47 5.03 -1.92
CA PRO A 102 15.51 4.81 -2.99
C PRO A 102 14.43 5.89 -3.07
N VAL A 103 14.07 6.55 -1.95
CA VAL A 103 13.12 7.67 -1.95
C VAL A 103 13.70 8.85 -2.72
N TYR A 104 14.96 9.21 -2.42
CA TYR A 104 15.65 10.29 -3.10
C TYR A 104 15.90 9.96 -4.58
N ALA A 105 16.39 8.76 -4.88
CA ALA A 105 16.68 8.33 -6.25
C ALA A 105 15.44 8.35 -7.13
N ALA A 106 14.31 7.83 -6.64
CA ALA A 106 13.02 7.89 -7.32
C ALA A 106 12.52 9.33 -7.51
N THR A 107 12.62 10.16 -6.47
CA THR A 107 12.25 11.58 -6.53
C THR A 107 13.01 12.30 -7.64
N GLN A 108 14.33 12.06 -7.74
CA GLN A 108 15.18 12.64 -8.77
C GLN A 108 14.85 12.14 -10.18
N PHE A 109 14.51 10.85 -10.32
CA PHE A 109 14.11 10.27 -11.61
C PHE A 109 12.80 10.89 -12.08
N PHE A 110 11.75 10.82 -11.27
CA PHE A 110 10.41 11.29 -11.64
C PHE A 110 10.37 12.79 -11.89
N THR A 111 11.11 13.59 -11.12
CA THR A 111 11.26 15.03 -11.38
C THR A 111 11.75 15.32 -12.80
N ARG A 112 12.70 14.54 -13.31
CA ARG A 112 13.21 14.67 -14.69
C ARG A 112 12.25 14.06 -15.71
N ALA A 113 11.61 12.94 -15.38
CA ALA A 113 10.67 12.25 -16.26
C ALA A 113 9.42 13.11 -16.56
N ILE A 114 8.89 13.81 -15.56
CA ILE A 114 7.77 14.76 -15.72
C ILE A 114 8.13 15.85 -16.75
N VAL A 115 9.34 16.42 -16.65
CA VAL A 115 9.81 17.44 -17.59
C VAL A 115 9.93 16.86 -18.99
N CYS A 116 10.51 15.66 -19.12
CA CYS A 116 10.66 15.04 -20.43
C CYS A 116 9.32 14.74 -21.09
N ASP A 117 8.38 14.15 -20.35
CA ASP A 117 7.04 13.82 -20.86
C ASP A 117 6.27 15.07 -21.31
N ARG A 118 6.34 16.14 -20.51
CA ARG A 118 5.74 17.44 -20.87
C ARG A 118 6.32 17.98 -22.17
N ASP A 119 7.64 17.91 -22.34
CA ASP A 119 8.33 18.48 -23.50
C ASP A 119 8.20 17.56 -24.74
N HIS A 120 7.85 16.27 -24.54
CA HIS A 120 7.73 15.24 -25.58
C HIS A 120 6.50 14.36 -25.36
N SER A 121 5.30 14.94 -25.39
CA SER A 121 4.06 14.24 -25.02
C SER A 121 3.74 12.98 -25.86
N TRP A 122 4.35 12.84 -27.03
CA TRP A 122 4.20 11.68 -27.93
C TRP A 122 5.16 10.52 -27.60
N TYR A 123 6.07 10.67 -26.65
CA TYR A 123 6.95 9.59 -26.23
C TYR A 123 6.17 8.46 -25.57
N SER A 124 6.59 7.22 -25.84
CA SER A 124 6.26 6.05 -25.03
C SER A 124 6.86 6.17 -23.62
N ALA A 125 6.46 5.29 -22.69
CA ALA A 125 7.08 5.22 -21.38
C ALA A 125 8.60 4.96 -21.49
N GLY A 126 9.02 4.03 -22.36
CA GLY A 126 10.44 3.69 -22.51
C GLY A 126 11.26 4.81 -23.12
N GLN A 127 10.66 5.61 -24.01
CA GLN A 127 11.27 6.83 -24.53
C GLN A 127 11.42 7.92 -23.46
N VAL A 128 10.46 8.05 -22.53
CA VAL A 128 10.60 8.92 -21.35
C VAL A 128 11.73 8.42 -20.44
N ALA A 129 11.81 7.11 -20.18
CA ALA A 129 12.89 6.51 -19.41
C ALA A 129 14.27 6.79 -20.05
N GLN A 130 14.40 6.58 -21.37
CA GLN A 130 15.60 6.87 -22.14
C GLN A 130 15.98 8.36 -22.08
N CYS A 131 15.00 9.25 -22.19
CA CYS A 131 15.24 10.69 -22.13
C CYS A 131 15.85 11.13 -20.79
N VAL A 132 15.47 10.46 -19.70
CA VAL A 132 16.01 10.71 -18.36
C VAL A 132 17.38 10.07 -18.17
N GLN A 133 17.53 8.81 -18.60
CA GLN A 133 18.76 8.03 -18.35
C GLN A 133 19.88 8.34 -19.33
N GLY A 134 19.58 8.67 -20.58
CA GLY A 134 20.57 8.93 -21.62
C GLY A 134 21.44 7.71 -21.96
N SER A 135 20.86 6.50 -21.91
CA SER A 135 21.58 5.25 -22.15
C SER A 135 22.07 5.10 -23.59
N GLY A 136 23.13 4.31 -23.79
CA GLY A 136 23.65 3.95 -25.12
C GLY A 136 22.80 2.93 -25.87
N PHE A 137 21.75 2.38 -25.24
CA PHE A 137 20.84 1.39 -25.81
C PHE A 137 19.37 1.83 -25.62
N PRO A 138 18.92 2.84 -26.38
CA PRO A 138 17.63 3.51 -26.13
C PRO A 138 16.41 2.57 -26.16
N ASP A 139 16.43 1.57 -27.04
CA ASP A 139 15.28 0.68 -27.24
C ASP A 139 15.06 -0.32 -26.08
N ARG A 140 15.97 -0.40 -25.10
CA ARG A 140 15.87 -1.40 -24.01
C ARG A 140 14.72 -1.15 -23.04
N TYR A 141 14.32 0.10 -22.84
CA TYR A 141 13.26 0.42 -21.89
C TYR A 141 11.88 0.02 -22.44
N ASP A 142 11.59 0.30 -23.71
CA ASP A 142 10.34 -0.17 -24.35
C ASP A 142 10.28 -1.70 -24.40
N GLN A 143 11.42 -2.38 -24.53
CA GLN A 143 11.47 -3.85 -24.46
C GLN A 143 11.11 -4.41 -23.07
N ALA A 144 11.21 -3.60 -22.02
CA ALA A 144 10.90 -3.98 -20.65
C ALA A 144 9.43 -3.75 -20.26
N GLU A 145 8.61 -3.16 -21.13
CA GLU A 145 7.24 -2.74 -20.81
C GLU A 145 6.40 -3.84 -20.13
N ALA A 146 6.41 -5.06 -20.70
CA ALA A 146 5.63 -6.17 -20.16
C ALA A 146 6.04 -6.54 -18.73
N THR A 147 7.34 -6.59 -18.45
CA THR A 147 7.85 -6.85 -17.09
C THR A 147 7.53 -5.69 -16.16
N ALA A 148 7.74 -4.45 -16.61
CA ALA A 148 7.44 -3.25 -15.82
C ALA A 148 5.97 -3.18 -15.40
N ARG A 149 5.04 -3.52 -16.30
CA ARG A 149 3.60 -3.62 -15.99
C ARG A 149 3.31 -4.68 -14.94
N HIS A 150 3.95 -5.84 -15.02
CA HIS A 150 3.81 -6.90 -14.00
C HIS A 150 4.31 -6.45 -12.62
N LEU A 151 5.49 -5.83 -12.56
CA LEU A 151 6.06 -5.30 -11.31
C LEU A 151 5.22 -4.15 -10.73
N LEU A 152 4.66 -3.30 -11.58
CA LEU A 152 3.75 -2.24 -11.17
C LEU A 152 2.46 -2.81 -10.57
N ALA A 153 1.90 -3.87 -11.16
CA ALA A 153 0.75 -4.57 -10.60
C ALA A 153 1.07 -5.17 -9.22
N GLN A 154 2.26 -5.74 -9.04
CA GLN A 154 2.72 -6.21 -7.72
C GLN A 154 2.80 -5.08 -6.69
N ALA A 155 3.39 -3.94 -7.05
CA ALA A 155 3.49 -2.77 -6.17
C ALA A 155 2.11 -2.25 -5.73
N LYS A 156 1.17 -2.16 -6.68
CA LYS A 156 -0.21 -1.75 -6.40
C LYS A 156 -0.90 -2.72 -5.46
N ARG A 157 -0.80 -4.03 -5.71
CA ARG A 157 -1.36 -5.05 -4.83
C ARG A 157 -0.86 -4.88 -3.41
N ALA A 158 0.45 -4.82 -3.19
CA ALA A 158 1.03 -4.70 -1.85
C ALA A 158 0.47 -3.50 -1.04
N VAL A 159 0.21 -2.37 -1.71
CA VAL A 159 -0.34 -1.16 -1.06
C VAL A 159 -1.86 -1.23 -0.90
N GLU A 160 -2.56 -1.99 -1.74
CA GLU A 160 -4.03 -2.07 -1.78
C GLU A 160 -4.61 -3.33 -1.06
N THR A 161 -3.78 -4.26 -0.55
CA THR A 161 -4.23 -5.57 -0.01
C THR A 161 -4.28 -5.69 1.51
N ALA A 162 -3.93 -4.65 2.28
CA ALA A 162 -4.13 -4.71 3.73
C ALA A 162 -5.64 -4.77 4.02
N ALA A 163 -6.16 -5.98 4.20
CA ALA A 163 -7.57 -6.23 4.51
C ALA A 163 -7.83 -6.00 6.00
N GLY A 164 -9.04 -5.51 6.30
CA GLY A 164 -9.48 -5.14 7.66
C GLY A 164 -9.92 -3.69 7.81
N SER A 165 -10.48 -3.03 6.78
CA SER A 165 -11.04 -1.67 6.95
C SER A 165 -12.57 -1.70 6.97
N PRO A 166 -13.21 -1.70 8.16
CA PRO A 166 -14.64 -1.47 8.28
C PRO A 166 -15.04 -0.15 7.61
N THR A 167 -16.22 -0.11 7.01
CA THR A 167 -16.71 1.06 6.26
C THR A 167 -18.11 1.49 6.66
N ASP A 168 -18.65 1.08 7.81
CA ASP A 168 -19.93 1.64 8.30
C ASP A 168 -19.71 3.04 8.87
N PHE A 169 -19.62 4.05 8.00
CA PHE A 169 -19.38 5.42 8.43
C PHE A 169 -20.61 6.04 9.09
N THR A 170 -21.79 5.46 8.86
CA THR A 170 -23.07 5.96 9.41
C THR A 170 -23.43 5.38 10.78
N GLY A 171 -22.87 4.23 11.13
CA GLY A 171 -23.17 3.45 12.34
C GLY A 171 -24.54 2.78 12.25
N ASP A 172 -24.99 2.45 11.04
CA ASP A 172 -26.32 1.88 10.79
C ASP A 172 -26.32 0.35 10.62
N GLY A 173 -25.16 -0.27 10.82
CA GLY A 173 -24.89 -1.70 10.72
C GLY A 173 -24.69 -2.18 9.30
N ARG A 174 -24.50 -1.29 8.33
CA ARG A 174 -24.16 -1.64 6.94
C ARG A 174 -22.87 -0.96 6.55
N ALA A 175 -22.00 -1.72 5.91
CA ALA A 175 -20.82 -1.18 5.27
C ALA A 175 -21.20 -0.23 4.12
N ASP A 176 -20.65 0.97 4.16
CA ASP A 176 -20.70 1.95 3.07
C ASP A 176 -19.48 1.75 2.15
N ILE A 177 -19.32 2.62 1.15
CA ILE A 177 -18.10 2.68 0.33
C ILE A 177 -17.52 4.09 0.35
N VAL A 178 -16.19 4.18 0.29
CA VAL A 178 -15.47 5.46 0.23
C VAL A 178 -14.47 5.46 -0.93
N THR A 179 -14.29 6.62 -1.55
CA THR A 179 -13.16 6.86 -2.43
C THR A 179 -12.37 8.09 -2.01
N PHE A 180 -11.05 7.94 -1.98
CA PHE A 180 -10.09 8.99 -1.78
C PHE A 180 -9.49 9.36 -3.14
N THR A 181 -9.82 10.56 -3.60
CA THR A 181 -9.25 11.10 -4.83
C THR A 181 -7.78 11.41 -4.63
N GLN A 182 -6.98 11.34 -5.70
CA GLN A 182 -5.52 11.36 -5.60
C GLN A 182 -4.93 12.54 -6.37
N GLY A 183 -5.72 13.60 -6.50
CA GLY A 183 -5.32 14.90 -7.05
C GLY A 183 -4.90 15.89 -5.96
N ALA A 184 -4.66 17.14 -6.35
CA ALA A 184 -4.16 18.18 -5.44
C ALA A 184 -5.07 18.50 -4.24
N LEU A 185 -6.35 18.14 -4.32
CA LEU A 185 -7.32 18.34 -3.24
C LEU A 185 -7.52 17.09 -2.38
N ALA A 186 -7.13 15.90 -2.84
CA ALA A 186 -7.40 14.61 -2.20
C ALA A 186 -8.74 14.57 -1.44
N ASP A 187 -9.84 14.81 -2.15
CA ASP A 187 -11.18 14.78 -1.59
C ASP A 187 -11.60 13.33 -1.25
N ALA A 188 -12.39 13.16 -0.18
CA ALA A 188 -13.04 11.90 0.16
C ALA A 188 -14.55 11.96 -0.14
N TYR A 189 -15.04 10.98 -0.90
CA TYR A 189 -16.45 10.83 -1.24
C TYR A 189 -16.97 9.50 -0.70
N VAL A 190 -18.05 9.55 0.07
CA VAL A 190 -18.71 8.36 0.63
C VAL A 190 -20.06 8.16 -0.06
N ALA A 191 -20.36 6.91 -0.42
CA ALA A 191 -21.70 6.50 -0.81
C ALA A 191 -22.24 5.50 0.21
N THR A 192 -23.35 5.84 0.85
CA THR A 192 -23.90 5.10 1.99
C THR A 192 -24.74 3.92 1.53
N SER A 193 -24.66 2.78 2.20
CA SER A 193 -25.46 1.61 1.85
C SER A 193 -26.93 1.73 2.26
N THR A 194 -27.81 1.38 1.34
CA THR A 194 -29.26 1.25 1.58
C THR A 194 -29.69 -0.21 1.83
N GLY A 195 -28.74 -1.14 1.82
CA GLY A 195 -28.96 -2.59 1.85
C GLY A 195 -29.42 -3.21 0.53
N ALA A 196 -29.56 -2.41 -0.52
CA ALA A 196 -29.89 -2.87 -1.87
C ALA A 196 -29.19 -2.06 -2.98
N GLY A 197 -28.21 -1.24 -2.60
CA GLY A 197 -27.51 -0.27 -3.44
C GLY A 197 -26.81 0.80 -2.60
N PHE A 198 -25.89 1.54 -3.21
CA PHE A 198 -25.23 2.68 -2.56
C PHE A 198 -25.87 3.99 -3.01
N ALA A 199 -26.09 4.91 -2.08
CA ALA A 199 -26.67 6.23 -2.32
C ALA A 199 -25.65 7.34 -2.07
N GLY A 200 -25.86 8.52 -2.66
CA GLY A 200 -25.05 9.70 -2.32
C GLY A 200 -23.83 9.95 -3.19
N THR A 201 -23.85 9.54 -4.46
CA THR A 201 -22.80 9.91 -5.43
C THR A 201 -22.49 11.41 -5.35
N SER A 202 -21.20 11.76 -5.26
CA SER A 202 -20.70 13.14 -5.15
C SER A 202 -20.93 13.87 -3.81
N VAL A 203 -21.37 13.19 -2.75
CA VAL A 203 -21.31 13.80 -1.40
C VAL A 203 -19.86 13.78 -0.95
N LYS A 204 -19.23 14.95 -0.99
CA LYS A 204 -17.89 15.14 -0.45
C LYS A 204 -17.97 15.18 1.07
N TRP A 205 -17.34 14.21 1.73
CA TRP A 205 -17.29 14.10 3.19
C TRP A 205 -16.10 14.84 3.78
N ASN A 206 -15.01 14.99 3.01
CA ASN A 206 -13.83 15.73 3.43
C ASN A 206 -13.03 16.23 2.21
N ASP A 207 -12.26 17.28 2.40
CA ASP A 207 -11.20 17.72 1.49
C ASP A 207 -9.83 17.57 2.16
N TYR A 208 -8.80 17.31 1.36
CA TYR A 208 -7.41 17.15 1.80
C TYR A 208 -7.15 15.92 2.68
N LEU A 209 -7.81 14.81 2.38
CA LEU A 209 -7.65 13.52 3.03
C LEU A 209 -6.97 12.53 2.06
N SER A 210 -5.79 12.02 2.41
CA SER A 210 -4.92 11.19 1.54
C SER A 210 -4.13 12.01 0.51
N LEU A 211 -3.53 13.12 0.94
CA LEU A 211 -2.72 13.98 0.09
C LEU A 211 -1.41 13.30 -0.34
N GLY A 212 -0.91 13.64 -1.53
CA GLY A 212 0.48 13.34 -1.89
C GLY A 212 0.86 11.86 -1.81
N GLY A 213 -0.03 10.94 -2.17
CA GLY A 213 0.25 9.51 -2.17
C GLY A 213 0.32 8.87 -0.78
N GLU A 214 -0.26 9.53 0.24
CA GLU A 214 -0.60 8.93 1.52
C GLU A 214 -1.41 7.63 1.35
N THR A 215 -1.22 6.68 2.27
CA THR A 215 -2.07 5.50 2.34
C THR A 215 -3.30 5.83 3.19
N ALA A 216 -4.51 5.58 2.69
CA ALA A 216 -5.75 5.77 3.44
C ALA A 216 -6.39 4.43 3.79
N LEU A 217 -6.84 4.29 5.04
CA LEU A 217 -7.57 3.15 5.58
C LEU A 217 -8.75 3.66 6.42
N THR A 218 -9.65 2.76 6.82
CA THR A 218 -10.82 3.10 7.65
C THR A 218 -11.03 2.12 8.79
N GLY A 219 -11.56 2.59 9.90
CA GLY A 219 -11.78 1.81 11.11
C GLY A 219 -12.41 2.66 12.22
N ASP A 220 -13.06 2.05 13.22
CA ASP A 220 -13.67 2.75 14.36
C ASP A 220 -12.59 3.06 15.40
N PHE A 221 -11.89 4.18 15.26
CA PHE A 221 -10.75 4.49 16.12
C PHE A 221 -11.17 5.05 17.48
N ASP A 222 -12.38 5.60 17.61
CA ASP A 222 -12.89 6.19 18.86
C ASP A 222 -13.88 5.30 19.65
N GLY A 223 -14.34 4.21 19.05
CA GLY A 223 -15.23 3.21 19.63
C GLY A 223 -16.69 3.69 19.67
N ASP A 224 -17.08 4.60 18.79
CA ASP A 224 -18.44 5.14 18.73
C ASP A 224 -19.40 4.33 17.84
N GLY A 225 -18.89 3.27 17.22
CA GLY A 225 -19.62 2.37 16.32
C GLY A 225 -19.68 2.88 14.89
N LYS A 226 -18.91 3.90 14.52
CA LYS A 226 -18.75 4.36 13.14
C LYS A 226 -17.32 4.17 12.70
N ALA A 227 -17.15 3.70 11.47
CA ALA A 227 -15.85 3.77 10.82
C ALA A 227 -15.43 5.23 10.65
N ASP A 228 -14.15 5.50 10.88
CA ASP A 228 -13.45 6.75 10.65
C ASP A 228 -12.46 6.57 9.50
N ALA A 229 -11.78 7.65 9.11
CA ALA A 229 -10.67 7.58 8.16
C ALA A 229 -9.33 7.86 8.84
N VAL A 230 -8.32 7.06 8.50
CA VAL A 230 -6.92 7.31 8.85
C VAL A 230 -6.06 7.43 7.58
N THR A 231 -5.10 8.34 7.61
CA THR A 231 -4.13 8.55 6.53
C THR A 231 -2.72 8.47 7.07
N PHE A 232 -1.87 7.73 6.37
CA PHE A 232 -0.47 7.54 6.70
C PHE A 232 0.39 8.30 5.70
N THR A 233 1.07 9.33 6.19
CA THR A 233 2.13 9.99 5.41
C THR A 233 3.36 9.08 5.34
N HIS A 234 4.25 9.35 4.38
CA HIS A 234 5.47 8.58 4.20
C HIS A 234 6.69 9.50 4.15
N GLY A 235 7.89 8.93 4.29
CA GLY A 235 9.15 9.65 4.31
C GLY A 235 9.57 10.03 5.74
N ASN A 236 10.06 11.26 5.90
CA ASN A 236 10.69 11.69 7.15
C ASN A 236 9.68 12.05 8.26
N ASP A 237 8.48 12.46 7.89
CA ASP A 237 7.42 12.79 8.85
C ASP A 237 6.69 11.51 9.26
N ALA A 238 6.14 10.79 8.28
CA ALA A 238 5.46 9.51 8.45
C ALA A 238 4.41 9.50 9.58
N ASP A 239 3.70 10.61 9.74
CA ASP A 239 2.60 10.78 10.68
C ASP A 239 1.33 10.03 10.26
N ALA A 240 0.54 9.60 11.24
CA ALA A 240 -0.82 9.08 11.09
C ALA A 240 -1.86 10.15 11.50
N TRP A 241 -2.77 10.48 10.58
CA TRP A 241 -3.81 11.49 10.76
C TRP A 241 -5.20 10.86 10.70
N VAL A 242 -6.01 11.09 11.72
CA VAL A 242 -7.36 10.53 11.85
C VAL A 242 -8.42 11.63 11.67
N ALA A 243 -9.42 11.32 10.87
CA ALA A 243 -10.61 12.13 10.62
C ALA A 243 -11.85 11.34 11.06
N LEU A 244 -12.39 11.70 12.22
CA LEU A 244 -13.53 11.00 12.82
C LEU A 244 -14.82 11.18 12.00
N SER A 245 -15.62 10.13 11.86
CA SER A 245 -16.92 10.19 11.20
C SER A 245 -17.98 10.83 12.11
N THR A 246 -18.80 11.68 11.52
CA THR A 246 -19.99 12.25 12.17
C THR A 246 -21.28 11.53 11.77
N GLY A 247 -21.18 10.46 10.98
CA GLY A 247 -22.30 9.79 10.33
C GLY A 247 -22.81 10.46 9.05
N THR A 248 -22.28 11.65 8.71
CA THR A 248 -22.66 12.40 7.50
C THR A 248 -21.50 13.13 6.81
N ALA A 249 -20.33 13.16 7.44
CA ALA A 249 -19.08 13.78 6.98
C ALA A 249 -17.92 13.29 7.87
N PHE A 250 -16.68 13.41 7.39
CA PHE A 250 -15.51 13.29 8.26
C PHE A 250 -15.16 14.66 8.87
N ALA A 251 -14.83 14.69 10.15
CA ALA A 251 -14.32 15.86 10.84
C ALA A 251 -12.93 16.27 10.28
N GLY A 252 -12.42 17.42 10.73
CA GLY A 252 -11.07 17.84 10.35
C GLY A 252 -10.02 16.88 10.91
N SER A 253 -9.09 16.43 10.07
CA SER A 253 -8.05 15.47 10.45
C SER A 253 -7.15 16.02 11.56
N THR A 254 -6.81 15.15 12.52
CA THR A 254 -5.87 15.45 13.60
C THR A 254 -4.78 14.40 13.65
N LYS A 255 -3.56 14.81 13.98
CA LYS A 255 -2.44 13.87 14.10
C LYS A 255 -2.58 13.05 15.37
N TRP A 256 -2.60 11.72 15.23
CA TRP A 256 -2.73 10.77 16.33
C TRP A 256 -1.45 10.00 16.64
N HIS A 257 -0.54 9.87 15.66
CA HIS A 257 0.78 9.22 15.85
C HIS A 257 1.82 9.85 14.92
N ASP A 258 3.10 9.79 15.30
CA ASP A 258 4.25 10.19 14.49
C ASP A 258 5.10 9.00 14.06
N PHE A 259 5.72 9.07 12.89
CA PHE A 259 6.68 8.05 12.42
C PHE A 259 6.16 6.60 12.39
N PHE A 260 5.02 6.37 11.73
CA PHE A 260 4.40 5.07 11.50
C PHE A 260 4.44 4.68 10.01
N ALA A 261 4.82 3.44 9.70
CA ALA A 261 4.95 2.90 8.34
C ALA A 261 5.68 3.85 7.32
N PRO A 262 6.91 4.31 7.62
CA PRO A 262 7.51 5.45 6.94
C PRO A 262 7.94 5.23 5.48
N ARG A 263 8.16 4.00 5.00
CA ARG A 263 8.83 3.73 3.72
C ARG A 263 8.11 2.68 2.88
N HIS A 264 8.42 1.40 3.11
CA HIS A 264 7.89 0.25 2.37
C HIS A 264 6.95 -0.58 3.22
N GLU A 265 6.88 -0.27 4.52
CA GLU A 265 6.04 -0.92 5.48
C GLU A 265 4.57 -0.82 5.06
N LEU A 266 3.81 -1.87 5.31
CA LEU A 266 2.38 -1.96 5.00
C LEU A 266 1.60 -1.64 6.27
N ALA A 267 0.77 -0.62 6.22
CA ALA A 267 -0.14 -0.28 7.30
C ALA A 267 -1.44 -1.09 7.15
N ALA A 268 -2.02 -1.49 8.28
CA ALA A 268 -3.34 -2.11 8.40
C ALA A 268 -4.03 -1.57 9.66
N VAL A 269 -5.32 -1.86 9.80
CA VAL A 269 -6.16 -1.43 10.92
C VAL A 269 -6.99 -2.61 11.43
N GLY A 270 -7.39 -2.57 12.70
CA GLY A 270 -8.26 -3.57 13.34
C GLY A 270 -8.12 -3.57 14.86
N ASP A 271 -9.15 -4.04 15.58
CA ASP A 271 -9.19 -4.12 17.04
C ASP A 271 -8.37 -5.32 17.54
N VAL A 272 -7.05 -5.20 17.52
CA VAL A 272 -6.14 -6.29 17.90
C VAL A 272 -6.12 -6.54 19.40
N ASN A 273 -6.73 -5.66 20.21
CA ASN A 273 -6.71 -5.76 21.66
C ASN A 273 -8.07 -6.16 22.29
N GLY A 274 -9.15 -6.03 21.53
CA GLY A 274 -10.52 -6.39 21.90
C GLY A 274 -11.20 -5.34 22.78
N ASP A 275 -10.82 -4.06 22.69
CA ASP A 275 -11.45 -2.98 23.46
C ASP A 275 -12.55 -2.23 22.70
N GLY A 276 -12.86 -2.67 21.49
CA GLY A 276 -13.87 -2.09 20.61
C GLY A 276 -13.38 -0.85 19.87
N LYS A 277 -12.06 -0.65 19.76
CA LYS A 277 -11.45 0.41 18.96
C LYS A 277 -10.44 -0.20 18.01
N ASP A 278 -10.46 0.24 16.77
CA ASP A 278 -9.47 -0.19 15.81
C ASP A 278 -8.10 0.42 16.17
N ASP A 279 -7.08 -0.43 16.11
CA ASP A 279 -5.68 -0.07 16.31
C ASP A 279 -5.00 0.09 14.94
N ILE A 280 -3.77 0.63 14.92
CA ILE A 280 -2.94 0.62 13.71
C ILE A 280 -1.83 -0.42 13.81
N VAL A 281 -1.64 -1.18 12.74
CA VAL A 281 -0.64 -2.23 12.62
C VAL A 281 0.29 -1.92 11.44
N SER A 282 1.60 -2.09 11.62
CA SER A 282 2.61 -1.91 10.59
C SER A 282 3.41 -3.20 10.42
N PHE A 283 3.41 -3.74 9.21
CA PHE A 283 4.26 -4.85 8.79
C PHE A 283 5.50 -4.29 8.10
N THR A 284 6.71 -4.58 8.61
CA THR A 284 7.93 -4.02 7.97
C THR A 284 8.12 -4.48 6.54
N HIS A 285 7.58 -5.66 6.20
CA HIS A 285 7.56 -6.18 4.83
C HIS A 285 8.96 -6.32 4.22
N ASP A 286 9.92 -6.68 5.06
CA ASP A 286 11.33 -6.87 4.73
C ASP A 286 11.81 -8.26 5.16
N GLY A 287 13.14 -8.45 5.22
CA GLY A 287 13.72 -9.72 5.68
C GLY A 287 13.58 -9.99 7.17
N LEU A 288 13.17 -8.99 7.97
CA LEU A 288 12.89 -9.16 9.40
C LEU A 288 11.41 -9.46 9.65
N GLY A 289 10.51 -8.88 8.86
CA GLY A 289 9.06 -9.11 8.99
C GLY A 289 8.54 -8.76 10.38
N ASP A 290 8.98 -7.63 10.92
CA ASP A 290 8.53 -7.16 12.22
C ASP A 290 7.10 -6.61 12.13
N VAL A 291 6.27 -6.94 13.12
CA VAL A 291 4.91 -6.42 13.26
C VAL A 291 4.86 -5.46 14.43
N TRP A 292 4.56 -4.20 14.14
CA TRP A 292 4.44 -3.12 15.12
C TRP A 292 2.98 -2.72 15.28
N VAL A 293 2.54 -2.51 16.52
CA VAL A 293 1.18 -2.12 16.87
C VAL A 293 1.21 -0.83 17.66
N ALA A 294 0.34 0.12 17.33
CA ALA A 294 0.04 1.28 18.16
C ALA A 294 -1.44 1.26 18.51
N LEU A 295 -1.73 1.09 19.80
CA LEU A 295 -3.10 0.93 20.28
C LEU A 295 -3.85 2.26 20.28
N SER A 296 -5.12 2.28 19.87
CA SER A 296 -5.97 3.45 19.96
C SER A 296 -6.34 3.76 21.41
N THR A 297 -6.30 5.04 21.78
CA THR A 297 -6.86 5.54 23.04
C THR A 297 -8.28 6.09 22.86
N GLY A 298 -8.74 6.23 21.61
CA GLY A 298 -9.97 6.91 21.21
C GLY A 298 -9.81 8.40 20.90
N ASP A 299 -8.60 8.93 21.07
CA ASP A 299 -8.23 10.32 20.72
C ASP A 299 -6.77 10.47 20.27
N SER A 300 -6.00 9.37 20.28
CA SER A 300 -4.62 9.26 19.81
C SER A 300 -4.25 7.77 19.65
N PHE A 301 -3.07 7.48 19.10
CA PHE A 301 -2.48 6.15 19.20
C PHE A 301 -1.34 6.15 20.23
N ALA A 302 -1.27 5.12 21.05
CA ALA A 302 -0.19 4.88 21.99
C ALA A 302 1.14 4.66 21.28
N ALA A 303 2.25 4.70 22.03
CA ALA A 303 3.57 4.45 21.46
C ALA A 303 3.64 3.04 20.83
N SER A 304 4.13 2.98 19.59
CA SER A 304 4.28 1.72 18.84
C SER A 304 5.12 0.69 19.60
N GLN A 305 4.66 -0.56 19.61
CA GLN A 305 5.33 -1.71 20.21
C GLN A 305 5.46 -2.85 19.21
N LYS A 306 6.61 -3.52 19.21
CA LYS A 306 6.81 -4.73 18.42
C LYS A 306 6.07 -5.89 19.06
N TRP A 307 5.10 -6.45 18.35
CA TRP A 307 4.24 -7.54 18.82
C TRP A 307 4.59 -8.90 18.19
N HIS A 308 5.28 -8.91 17.05
CA HIS A 308 5.75 -10.14 16.38
C HIS A 308 6.99 -9.87 15.50
N ASP A 309 7.71 -10.92 15.11
CA ASP A 309 8.80 -10.90 14.12
C ASP A 309 8.70 -12.05 13.12
N TRP A 310 9.43 -11.97 12.00
CA TRP A 310 9.42 -12.99 10.95
C TRP A 310 8.02 -13.30 10.41
N PHE A 311 7.17 -12.29 10.28
CA PHE A 311 5.80 -12.40 9.79
C PHE A 311 5.53 -11.40 8.67
N ALA A 312 4.82 -11.82 7.62
CA ALA A 312 4.59 -11.03 6.42
C ALA A 312 5.92 -10.49 5.83
N LEU A 313 6.83 -11.42 5.53
CA LEU A 313 8.12 -11.10 4.92
C LEU A 313 7.94 -10.44 3.55
N ALA A 314 9.02 -9.85 3.02
CA ALA A 314 9.00 -9.19 1.71
C ALA A 314 8.37 -10.08 0.61
N GLY A 315 7.29 -9.60 0.03
CA GLY A 315 6.54 -10.28 -1.04
C GLY A 315 5.35 -11.11 -0.59
N GLU A 316 5.15 -11.28 0.72
CA GLU A 316 3.92 -11.85 1.30
C GLU A 316 2.83 -10.78 1.43
N TYR A 317 1.58 -11.15 1.73
CA TYR A 317 0.47 -10.21 1.79
C TYR A 317 -0.19 -10.30 3.16
N PRO A 318 -0.04 -9.29 4.03
CA PRO A 318 -0.64 -9.31 5.35
C PRO A 318 -2.11 -8.91 5.34
N ALA A 319 -2.85 -9.37 6.34
CA ALA A 319 -4.19 -8.91 6.67
C ALA A 319 -4.43 -8.97 8.19
N VAL A 320 -5.46 -8.24 8.65
CA VAL A 320 -5.87 -8.14 10.06
C VAL A 320 -7.36 -8.46 10.15
N ALA A 321 -7.73 -9.46 10.97
CA ALA A 321 -9.12 -9.84 11.24
C ALA A 321 -9.21 -10.89 12.36
N ASP A 322 -10.31 -10.92 13.12
CA ASP A 322 -10.60 -11.99 14.09
C ASP A 322 -10.97 -13.29 13.37
N VAL A 323 -10.00 -14.18 13.20
CA VAL A 323 -10.22 -15.47 12.53
C VAL A 323 -10.60 -16.57 13.52
N ASN A 324 -10.61 -16.28 14.83
CA ASN A 324 -10.81 -17.29 15.87
C ASN A 324 -12.12 -17.10 16.68
N GLY A 325 -12.73 -15.93 16.59
CA GLY A 325 -13.99 -15.54 17.22
C GLY A 325 -13.84 -15.15 18.69
N ASP A 326 -12.65 -14.71 19.13
CA ASP A 326 -12.43 -14.24 20.50
C ASP A 326 -12.62 -12.73 20.68
N GLY A 327 -12.99 -12.03 19.61
CA GLY A 327 -13.23 -10.59 19.57
C GLY A 327 -11.94 -9.77 19.48
N LYS A 328 -10.84 -10.37 19.05
CA LYS A 328 -9.57 -9.67 18.80
C LYS A 328 -9.10 -9.97 17.40
N ASP A 329 -8.68 -8.94 16.70
CA ASP A 329 -8.13 -9.14 15.38
C ASP A 329 -6.75 -9.82 15.43
N ASP A 330 -6.63 -10.89 14.66
CA ASP A 330 -5.40 -11.65 14.46
C ASP A 330 -4.63 -11.11 13.24
N VAL A 331 -3.36 -11.49 13.10
CA VAL A 331 -2.63 -11.21 11.85
C VAL A 331 -2.51 -12.46 10.99
N ILE A 332 -2.74 -12.27 9.70
CA ILE A 332 -2.71 -13.30 8.66
C ILE A 332 -1.67 -12.89 7.62
N THR A 333 -0.90 -13.83 7.09
CA THR A 333 -0.05 -13.60 5.91
C THR A 333 -0.31 -14.67 4.86
N PHE A 334 -0.53 -14.22 3.63
CA PHE A 334 -0.57 -15.05 2.43
C PHE A 334 0.82 -15.04 1.82
N THR A 335 1.53 -16.17 1.85
CA THR A 335 2.93 -16.20 1.40
C THR A 335 3.07 -15.97 -0.10
N GLN A 336 1.99 -16.18 -0.86
CA GLN A 336 1.84 -16.01 -2.31
C GLN A 336 3.06 -16.44 -3.13
N GLY A 337 2.89 -17.54 -3.87
CA GLY A 337 3.94 -18.09 -4.71
C GLY A 337 3.37 -18.95 -5.84
N PRO A 338 4.21 -19.75 -6.52
CA PRO A 338 3.69 -20.80 -7.40
C PRO A 338 2.80 -21.77 -6.59
N ASP A 339 2.01 -22.60 -7.28
CA ASP A 339 1.08 -23.61 -6.73
C ASP A 339 1.73 -24.65 -5.79
N THR A 340 3.00 -24.49 -5.44
CA THR A 340 3.76 -25.30 -4.50
C THR A 340 4.18 -24.57 -3.23
N ALA A 341 3.85 -23.27 -3.07
CA ALA A 341 4.40 -22.41 -2.01
C ALA A 341 3.47 -21.26 -1.54
N ALA A 342 2.19 -21.26 -1.92
CA ALA A 342 1.22 -20.23 -1.53
C ALA A 342 0.44 -20.64 -0.26
N ASP A 343 1.10 -20.68 0.89
CA ASP A 343 0.50 -21.09 2.16
C ASP A 343 -0.09 -19.87 2.90
N VAL A 344 -0.95 -20.13 3.89
CA VAL A 344 -1.53 -19.11 4.78
C VAL A 344 -1.10 -19.36 6.21
N TYR A 345 -0.48 -18.36 6.81
CA TYR A 345 -0.06 -18.38 8.21
C TYR A 345 -0.85 -17.37 9.03
N VAL A 346 -1.18 -17.76 10.26
CA VAL A 346 -1.92 -16.92 11.23
C VAL A 346 -1.11 -16.84 12.51
N ALA A 347 -1.02 -15.64 13.09
CA ALA A 347 -0.54 -15.42 14.44
C ALA A 347 -1.66 -14.78 15.27
N LEU A 348 -2.17 -15.55 16.24
CA LEU A 348 -3.33 -15.13 17.02
C LEU A 348 -3.00 -14.00 17.98
N SER A 349 -3.89 -13.02 18.13
CA SER A 349 -3.71 -11.95 19.11
C SER A 349 -3.94 -12.46 20.54
N THR A 350 -3.11 -11.96 21.45
CA THR A 350 -3.35 -12.10 22.90
C THR A 350 -3.99 -10.85 23.50
N GLY A 351 -4.06 -9.76 22.73
CA GLY A 351 -4.39 -8.40 23.13
C GLY A 351 -3.20 -7.60 23.69
N THR A 352 -2.00 -8.19 23.74
CA THR A 352 -0.76 -7.50 24.13
C THR A 352 0.47 -7.89 23.28
N SER A 353 0.30 -8.88 22.41
CA SER A 353 1.28 -9.42 21.46
C SER A 353 0.57 -10.42 20.55
N PHE A 354 1.19 -10.80 19.42
CA PHE A 354 0.73 -11.95 18.64
C PHE A 354 1.46 -13.22 19.11
N ALA A 355 0.74 -14.34 19.15
CA ALA A 355 1.30 -15.66 19.46
C ALA A 355 2.20 -16.15 18.32
N ALA A 356 2.95 -17.23 18.54
CA ALA A 356 3.75 -17.83 17.48
C ALA A 356 2.86 -18.22 16.29
N SER A 357 3.28 -17.81 15.08
CA SER A 357 2.56 -18.11 13.85
C SER A 357 2.44 -19.61 13.58
N ALA A 358 1.30 -20.02 13.03
CA ALA A 358 1.04 -21.38 12.60
C ALA A 358 0.49 -21.37 11.17
N LYS A 359 0.83 -22.40 10.40
CA LYS A 359 0.21 -22.61 9.09
C LYS A 359 -1.22 -23.09 9.27
N TRP A 360 -2.18 -22.34 8.73
CA TRP A 360 -3.61 -22.63 8.83
C TRP A 360 -4.20 -23.13 7.52
N HIS A 361 -3.53 -22.92 6.39
CA HIS A 361 -3.97 -23.42 5.09
C HIS A 361 -2.79 -23.62 4.12
N ASP A 362 -2.95 -24.57 3.20
CA ASP A 362 -2.00 -24.89 2.14
C ASP A 362 -2.57 -24.45 0.78
N LEU A 363 -1.75 -23.76 -0.02
CA LEU A 363 -2.07 -23.44 -1.43
C LEU A 363 -3.35 -22.60 -1.63
N PHE A 364 -3.37 -21.39 -1.09
CA PHE A 364 -4.46 -20.41 -1.23
C PHE A 364 -3.94 -19.06 -1.76
N ALA A 365 -4.78 -18.37 -2.54
CA ALA A 365 -4.43 -17.10 -3.19
C ALA A 365 -3.14 -17.22 -4.03
N VAL A 366 -3.15 -18.17 -4.97
CA VAL A 366 -1.97 -18.59 -5.73
C VAL A 366 -1.63 -17.57 -6.81
N GLY A 367 -0.33 -17.36 -7.06
CA GLY A 367 0.13 -16.52 -8.17
C GLY A 367 -0.29 -15.05 -8.05
N SER A 368 -1.29 -14.63 -8.82
CA SER A 368 -1.78 -13.25 -8.87
C SER A 368 -3.19 -13.06 -8.32
N GLU A 369 -3.78 -14.10 -7.72
CA GLU A 369 -5.06 -14.00 -7.03
C GLU A 369 -4.98 -12.95 -5.91
N LEU A 370 -6.08 -12.24 -5.66
CA LEU A 370 -6.20 -11.21 -4.63
C LEU A 370 -6.86 -11.79 -3.37
N PRO A 371 -6.14 -11.92 -2.25
CA PRO A 371 -6.71 -12.41 -1.01
C PRO A 371 -7.46 -11.29 -0.27
N ARG A 372 -8.54 -11.67 0.41
CA ARG A 372 -9.29 -10.87 1.37
C ARG A 372 -9.63 -11.72 2.59
N VAL A 373 -9.93 -11.06 3.71
CA VAL A 373 -10.47 -11.67 4.93
C VAL A 373 -11.76 -10.95 5.31
N GLY A 374 -12.73 -11.71 5.82
CA GLY A 374 -14.04 -11.21 6.23
C GLY A 374 -14.96 -12.36 6.65
N ASP A 375 -15.95 -12.11 7.52
CA ASP A 375 -16.89 -13.14 8.00
C ASP A 375 -18.00 -13.34 6.96
N VAL A 376 -17.71 -14.14 5.94
CA VAL A 376 -18.65 -14.39 4.84
C VAL A 376 -19.69 -15.45 5.22
N THR A 377 -19.53 -16.14 6.35
CA THR A 377 -20.48 -17.14 6.86
C THR A 377 -21.45 -16.61 7.90
N GLY A 378 -21.10 -15.52 8.59
CA GLY A 378 -21.84 -14.91 9.68
C GLY A 378 -21.71 -15.69 10.99
N ASP A 379 -20.60 -16.40 11.18
CA ASP A 379 -20.35 -17.21 12.37
C ASP A 379 -19.49 -16.50 13.43
N GLY A 380 -19.12 -15.24 13.16
CA GLY A 380 -18.28 -14.39 14.00
C GLY A 380 -16.79 -14.63 13.80
N LYS A 381 -16.37 -15.31 12.73
CA LYS A 381 -14.96 -15.53 12.41
C LYS A 381 -14.70 -15.11 10.97
N ALA A 382 -13.63 -14.35 10.78
CA ALA A 382 -13.18 -14.02 9.45
C ALA A 382 -12.69 -15.26 8.69
N ASP A 383 -13.23 -15.43 7.49
CA ASP A 383 -12.83 -16.42 6.49
C ASP A 383 -11.78 -15.84 5.55
N ILE A 384 -11.14 -16.68 4.72
CA ILE A 384 -10.26 -16.21 3.64
C ILE A 384 -10.94 -16.38 2.28
N VAL A 385 -10.81 -15.37 1.43
CA VAL A 385 -11.37 -15.33 0.08
C VAL A 385 -10.28 -14.97 -0.92
N ALA A 386 -10.18 -15.71 -2.02
CA ALA A 386 -9.28 -15.43 -3.13
C ALA A 386 -10.08 -15.08 -4.39
N PHE A 387 -9.81 -13.91 -4.95
CA PHE A 387 -10.38 -13.45 -6.22
C PHE A 387 -9.34 -13.62 -7.32
N SER A 388 -9.66 -14.39 -8.36
CA SER A 388 -8.72 -14.63 -9.46
C SER A 388 -8.41 -13.38 -10.29
N CYS A 389 -9.39 -12.48 -10.45
CA CYS A 389 -9.24 -11.22 -11.16
C CYS A 389 -8.55 -11.40 -12.52
N ASP A 390 -8.93 -12.46 -13.23
CA ASP A 390 -8.44 -12.85 -14.54
C ASP A 390 -9.60 -12.96 -15.55
N ALA A 391 -9.43 -13.73 -16.62
CA ALA A 391 -10.48 -13.93 -17.62
C ALA A 391 -11.62 -14.86 -17.14
N HIS A 392 -11.37 -15.67 -16.11
CA HIS A 392 -12.35 -16.55 -15.49
C HIS A 392 -13.11 -15.82 -14.37
N ALA A 393 -12.44 -14.94 -13.63
CA ALA A 393 -13.06 -14.13 -12.57
C ALA A 393 -13.80 -15.01 -11.54
N ASP A 394 -13.17 -16.13 -11.18
CA ASP A 394 -13.62 -17.03 -10.12
C ASP A 394 -13.29 -16.45 -8.73
N THR A 395 -14.17 -16.70 -7.76
CA THR A 395 -14.00 -16.38 -6.34
C THR A 395 -14.00 -17.65 -5.51
N TYR A 396 -12.94 -17.87 -4.75
CA TYR A 396 -12.73 -19.06 -3.91
C TYR A 396 -12.74 -18.71 -2.43
N VAL A 397 -13.34 -19.55 -1.58
CA VAL A 397 -13.41 -19.33 -0.12
C VAL A 397 -12.83 -20.52 0.64
N ALA A 398 -12.15 -20.24 1.74
CA ALA A 398 -11.87 -21.23 2.78
C ALA A 398 -12.36 -20.69 4.13
N VAL A 399 -13.22 -21.48 4.78
CA VAL A 399 -14.00 -21.06 5.96
C VAL A 399 -13.17 -21.26 7.23
N SER A 400 -13.14 -20.28 8.11
CA SER A 400 -12.44 -20.42 9.38
C SER A 400 -13.12 -21.44 10.30
N THR A 401 -12.33 -22.29 10.91
CA THR A 401 -12.78 -23.16 12.01
C THR A 401 -12.47 -22.54 13.37
N GLY A 402 -11.71 -21.44 13.40
CA GLY A 402 -11.06 -20.85 14.56
C GLY A 402 -9.73 -21.50 14.96
N THR A 403 -9.27 -22.50 14.19
CA THR A 403 -7.93 -23.11 14.38
C THR A 403 -7.21 -23.46 13.07
N SER A 404 -7.91 -23.34 11.94
CA SER A 404 -7.43 -23.55 10.57
C SER A 404 -8.51 -23.03 9.61
N PHE A 405 -8.16 -22.86 8.33
CA PHE A 405 -9.16 -22.62 7.28
C PHE A 405 -9.53 -23.94 6.61
N ALA A 406 -10.83 -24.17 6.41
CA ALA A 406 -11.39 -25.40 5.86
C ALA A 406 -11.89 -25.18 4.43
N GLY A 407 -11.56 -26.11 3.54
CA GLY A 407 -11.92 -26.05 2.12
C GLY A 407 -10.77 -25.49 1.29
N THR A 408 -10.51 -26.12 0.14
CA THR A 408 -9.52 -25.65 -0.85
C THR A 408 -10.26 -25.48 -2.15
N GLY A 409 -10.25 -24.27 -2.72
CA GLY A 409 -10.88 -24.01 -4.01
C GLY A 409 -12.40 -24.20 -4.03
N LEU A 410 -13.10 -23.95 -2.90
CA LEU A 410 -14.56 -23.87 -2.94
C LEU A 410 -14.96 -22.64 -3.73
N LYS A 411 -15.35 -22.84 -4.98
CA LYS A 411 -15.80 -21.75 -5.83
C LYS A 411 -17.17 -21.26 -5.39
N TRP A 412 -17.22 -20.07 -4.81
CA TRP A 412 -18.44 -19.44 -4.32
C TRP A 412 -19.08 -18.51 -5.34
N ASN A 413 -18.31 -18.03 -6.32
CA ASN A 413 -18.79 -17.20 -7.42
C ASN A 413 -17.94 -17.41 -8.68
N ASP A 414 -18.50 -17.08 -9.83
CA ASP A 414 -17.79 -16.96 -11.10
C ASP A 414 -18.18 -15.68 -11.84
N TYR A 415 -17.33 -15.24 -12.77
CA TYR A 415 -17.50 -13.97 -13.49
C TYR A 415 -17.60 -12.74 -12.56
N PHE A 416 -16.88 -12.76 -11.43
CA PHE A 416 -16.83 -11.71 -10.43
C PHE A 416 -15.37 -11.32 -10.11
N CYS A 417 -15.02 -10.04 -10.30
CA CYS A 417 -13.64 -9.52 -10.43
C CYS A 417 -12.96 -9.96 -11.72
N LEU A 418 -13.03 -9.14 -12.77
CA LEU A 418 -12.24 -9.27 -13.99
C LEU A 418 -10.84 -8.65 -13.84
N GLY A 419 -9.97 -8.93 -14.82
CA GLY A 419 -8.64 -8.33 -14.91
C GLY A 419 -8.64 -6.81 -14.76
N GLY A 420 -7.97 -6.32 -13.71
CA GLY A 420 -7.81 -4.90 -13.41
C GLY A 420 -8.88 -4.30 -12.48
N GLU A 421 -9.86 -5.10 -12.05
CA GLU A 421 -10.83 -4.72 -11.03
C GLU A 421 -10.27 -4.93 -9.61
N PHE A 422 -10.90 -4.29 -8.63
CA PHE A 422 -10.49 -4.36 -7.22
C PHE A 422 -11.62 -4.95 -6.36
N PRO A 423 -11.42 -6.11 -5.72
CA PRO A 423 -12.41 -6.74 -4.84
C PRO A 423 -12.28 -6.27 -3.39
N TYR A 424 -13.38 -6.34 -2.65
CA TYR A 424 -13.50 -6.04 -1.23
C TYR A 424 -14.54 -6.97 -0.58
N LEU A 425 -14.51 -7.07 0.75
CA LEU A 425 -15.48 -7.83 1.55
C LEU A 425 -16.05 -6.91 2.62
N ALA A 426 -17.38 -6.82 2.71
CA ALA A 426 -18.06 -6.08 3.77
C ALA A 426 -19.56 -6.43 3.84
N ASP A 427 -20.16 -6.40 5.03
CA ASP A 427 -21.62 -6.56 5.20
C ASP A 427 -22.39 -5.32 4.72
N VAL A 428 -22.56 -5.20 3.41
CA VAL A 428 -23.23 -4.04 2.80
C VAL A 428 -24.75 -4.12 2.94
N ASN A 429 -25.30 -5.27 3.32
CA ASN A 429 -26.75 -5.47 3.43
C ASN A 429 -27.27 -5.50 4.89
N GLY A 430 -26.38 -5.66 5.86
CA GLY A 430 -26.65 -5.62 7.30
C GLY A 430 -27.21 -6.94 7.84
N ASP A 431 -26.89 -8.08 7.20
CA ASP A 431 -27.36 -9.40 7.63
C ASP A 431 -26.34 -10.19 8.45
N GLY A 432 -25.23 -9.54 8.82
CA GLY A 432 -24.12 -10.09 9.58
C GLY A 432 -23.19 -10.98 8.76
N LYS A 433 -23.24 -10.95 7.44
CA LYS A 433 -22.29 -11.63 6.56
C LYS A 433 -21.62 -10.64 5.62
N ASP A 434 -20.32 -10.78 5.48
CA ASP A 434 -19.59 -10.01 4.50
C ASP A 434 -19.97 -10.45 3.08
N ASP A 435 -20.38 -9.46 2.29
CA ASP A 435 -20.70 -9.58 0.87
C ASP A 435 -19.45 -9.29 0.04
N ALA A 436 -19.40 -9.84 -1.18
CA ALA A 436 -18.33 -9.51 -2.12
C ALA A 436 -18.67 -8.24 -2.89
N VAL A 437 -17.77 -7.26 -2.85
CA VAL A 437 -17.88 -5.98 -3.57
C VAL A 437 -16.74 -5.90 -4.58
N VAL A 438 -17.02 -5.44 -5.80
CA VAL A 438 -15.99 -5.20 -6.82
C VAL A 438 -16.15 -3.80 -7.40
N PHE A 439 -15.04 -3.06 -7.38
CA PHE A 439 -14.88 -1.77 -8.05
C PHE A 439 -14.33 -2.01 -9.46
N ALA A 440 -15.20 -1.92 -10.45
CA ALA A 440 -14.86 -2.16 -11.84
C ALA A 440 -14.16 -0.93 -12.43
N LYS A 441 -12.85 -0.98 -12.73
CA LYS A 441 -12.08 0.18 -13.23
C LYS A 441 -12.27 0.43 -14.74
N GLY A 442 -13.51 0.30 -15.22
CA GLY A 442 -13.94 0.57 -16.60
C GLY A 442 -14.37 2.01 -16.84
N THR A 443 -14.94 2.31 -18.02
CA THR A 443 -15.35 3.69 -18.38
C THR A 443 -16.38 4.32 -17.46
N THR A 444 -17.15 3.49 -16.74
CA THR A 444 -18.19 3.93 -15.83
C THR A 444 -17.83 3.75 -14.36
N ASN A 445 -16.66 3.18 -14.02
CA ASN A 445 -16.27 2.91 -12.62
C ASN A 445 -17.44 2.36 -11.77
N ASP A 446 -18.04 1.27 -12.25
CA ASP A 446 -19.21 0.65 -11.64
C ASP A 446 -18.82 -0.11 -10.37
N VAL A 447 -19.73 -0.18 -9.40
CA VAL A 447 -19.59 -1.02 -8.20
C VAL A 447 -20.61 -2.16 -8.30
N TYR A 448 -20.10 -3.39 -8.30
CA TYR A 448 -20.90 -4.61 -8.30
C TYR A 448 -20.85 -5.27 -6.93
N VAL A 449 -21.98 -5.79 -6.49
CA VAL A 449 -22.09 -6.53 -5.23
C VAL A 449 -22.67 -7.91 -5.54
N ALA A 450 -22.08 -8.93 -4.92
CA ALA A 450 -22.63 -10.28 -4.83
C ALA A 450 -22.83 -10.64 -3.35
N LEU A 451 -24.09 -10.83 -2.97
CA LEU A 451 -24.46 -11.02 -1.57
C LEU A 451 -24.07 -12.39 -1.06
N SER A 452 -23.52 -12.50 0.15
CA SER A 452 -23.27 -13.78 0.78
C SER A 452 -24.57 -14.38 1.31
N ASN A 453 -24.75 -15.69 1.13
CA ASN A 453 -25.79 -16.45 1.81
C ASN A 453 -25.22 -17.41 2.87
N GLY A 454 -23.94 -17.26 3.22
CA GLY A 454 -23.19 -18.11 4.14
C GLY A 454 -22.68 -19.42 3.55
N ALA A 455 -22.91 -19.67 2.26
CA ALA A 455 -22.41 -20.85 1.54
C ALA A 455 -21.97 -20.53 0.10
N GLY A 456 -22.05 -19.27 -0.32
CA GLY A 456 -21.78 -18.79 -1.67
C GLY A 456 -22.13 -17.32 -1.81
N PHE A 457 -21.54 -16.66 -2.82
CA PHE A 457 -21.94 -15.32 -3.21
C PHE A 457 -22.97 -15.40 -4.33
N ILE A 458 -24.12 -14.75 -4.15
CA ILE A 458 -25.26 -14.80 -5.06
C ILE A 458 -25.60 -13.42 -5.60
N GLY A 459 -26.08 -13.38 -6.84
CA GLY A 459 -26.63 -12.16 -7.42
C GLY A 459 -25.60 -11.04 -7.57
N SER A 460 -24.66 -11.21 -8.51
CA SER A 460 -23.81 -10.09 -8.96
C SER A 460 -24.69 -9.03 -9.62
N THR A 461 -24.82 -7.88 -8.95
CA THR A 461 -25.67 -6.78 -9.39
C THR A 461 -24.94 -5.45 -9.23
N LYS A 462 -25.17 -4.53 -10.17
CA LYS A 462 -24.62 -3.18 -10.07
C LYS A 462 -25.36 -2.42 -8.98
N TRP A 463 -24.63 -1.99 -7.95
CA TRP A 463 -25.15 -1.21 -6.83
C TRP A 463 -24.85 0.28 -6.96
N HIS A 464 -23.83 0.65 -7.75
CA HIS A 464 -23.45 2.03 -7.98
C HIS A 464 -22.72 2.20 -9.33
N ASP A 465 -22.68 3.41 -9.89
CA ASP A 465 -21.85 3.79 -11.03
C ASP A 465 -21.08 5.10 -10.80
N PHE A 466 -19.98 5.27 -11.50
CA PHE A 466 -19.07 6.42 -11.42
C PHE A 466 -18.47 6.65 -10.03
N PHE A 467 -18.01 5.58 -9.37
CA PHE A 467 -17.38 5.65 -8.06
C PHE A 467 -15.95 5.12 -8.09
N GLY A 468 -14.99 5.89 -7.57
CA GLY A 468 -13.58 5.51 -7.58
C GLY A 468 -13.00 5.50 -8.99
N LEU A 469 -12.68 6.68 -9.50
CA LEU A 469 -12.08 6.84 -10.82
C LEU A 469 -10.69 6.18 -10.88
N THR A 470 -10.19 5.96 -12.09
CA THR A 470 -8.88 5.35 -12.31
C THR A 470 -7.78 6.09 -11.55
N GLY A 471 -7.11 5.39 -10.64
CA GLY A 471 -6.02 5.93 -9.83
C GLY A 471 -6.45 6.49 -8.46
N GLU A 472 -7.73 6.46 -8.13
CA GLU A 472 -8.25 6.74 -6.79
C GLU A 472 -8.13 5.49 -5.90
N THR A 473 -8.12 5.69 -4.58
CA THR A 473 -8.18 4.61 -3.60
C THR A 473 -9.65 4.39 -3.24
N THR A 474 -10.13 3.16 -3.29
CA THR A 474 -11.52 2.78 -2.94
C THR A 474 -11.51 1.72 -1.87
N LEU A 475 -12.37 1.87 -0.87
CA LEU A 475 -12.62 0.89 0.19
C LEU A 475 -14.12 0.58 0.21
#